data_AF-A0A6I9HU20-F1
#
_entry.id   AF-A0A6I9HU20-F1
#
_cell.length_a   1.000
_cell.length_b   1.000
_cell.length_c   1.000
_cell.angle_alpha   90.00
_cell.angle_beta   90.00
_cell.angle_gamma   90.00
#
_symmetry.space_group_name_H-M   'P 1'
#
loop_
_entity.id
_entity.type
_entity.pdbx_description
1 polymer ?
#
loop_
_entity_poly.entity_id
_entity_poly.type
_entity_poly.pdbx_seq_one_letter_code
_entity_poly.pdbx_strand_id
1 'polypeptide(L)'
;PVTDEGSRHIRIRSLKIELNSRSGHWQSIDFKHVLQNWFKQPHNNWGIEINAFDPNGNDLAVTSLGPGAEGLHPFMELRVLENNKRSRRNLGLDCDEHSTESRCCRYPLTVDFEAFGWDWIIAPKRYKANYCSGQCEYMFMQKYPHTHLVQQANPRGSAGPCCTPTKMSPIYMLYFNDKQQIIYGKIPGMVVDRCGCS
;
A
#
# COMPACT_ATOMS: atom_id res chain seq x y z
N PRO A 1 45.78 7.45 -4.98
CA PRO A 1 46.52 6.19 -5.21
C PRO A 1 47.48 5.90 -4.06
N VAL A 2 47.13 4.97 -3.17
CA VAL A 2 48.03 3.95 -2.61
C VAL A 2 47.17 2.71 -2.35
N THR A 3 47.69 1.56 -2.76
CA THR A 3 47.19 0.20 -2.56
C THR A 3 47.82 -0.40 -1.32
N ASP A 4 47.00 -1.03 -0.48
CA ASP A 4 47.36 -2.24 0.24
C ASP A 4 46.16 -3.19 0.10
N GLU A 5 46.40 -4.41 -0.35
CA GLU A 5 45.40 -5.44 -0.70
C GLU A 5 44.30 -5.03 -1.70
N GLY A 6 44.62 -4.99 -3.00
CA GLY A 6 43.71 -5.29 -4.13
C GLY A 6 42.40 -4.47 -4.30
N SER A 7 42.09 -3.57 -3.39
CA SER A 7 40.79 -2.92 -3.25
C SER A 7 40.88 -1.46 -3.67
N ARG A 8 40.08 -1.10 -4.68
CA ARG A 8 40.05 0.25 -5.25
C ARG A 8 39.10 1.13 -4.43
N HIS A 9 39.66 1.93 -3.53
CA HIS A 9 38.90 2.90 -2.75
C HIS A 9 38.61 4.18 -3.55
N ILE A 10 37.38 4.67 -3.49
CA ILE A 10 36.96 5.97 -4.05
C ILE A 10 36.59 6.86 -2.87
N ARG A 11 37.29 8.01 -2.72
CA ARG A 11 36.99 8.97 -1.66
C ARG A 11 35.67 9.69 -1.96
N ILE A 12 34.66 9.45 -1.12
CA ILE A 12 33.33 10.04 -1.29
C ILE A 12 33.23 11.41 -0.60
N ARG A 13 33.71 11.50 0.64
CA ARG A 13 33.71 12.74 1.43
C ARG A 13 34.88 12.75 2.40
N SER A 14 35.28 13.94 2.82
CA SER A 14 36.17 14.13 3.97
C SER A 14 35.77 15.39 4.69
N LEU A 15 35.75 15.30 6.02
CA LEU A 15 35.30 16.34 6.93
C LEU A 15 36.35 16.51 8.02
N LYS A 16 36.53 17.75 8.48
CA LYS A 16 37.25 18.06 9.71
C LYS A 16 36.21 18.61 10.69
N ILE A 17 36.08 17.96 11.85
CA ILE A 17 35.05 18.27 12.84
C ILE A 17 35.77 18.63 14.13
N GLU A 18 35.40 19.76 14.72
CA GLU A 18 35.89 20.17 16.04
C GLU A 18 35.01 19.51 17.11
N LEU A 19 35.60 18.60 17.88
CA LEU A 19 34.95 17.91 18.98
C LEU A 19 35.24 18.68 20.27
N ASN A 20 34.29 19.50 20.72
CA ASN A 20 34.43 20.32 21.92
C ASN A 20 33.87 19.67 23.20
N SER A 21 33.29 18.46 23.10
CA SER A 21 32.55 17.80 24.18
C SER A 21 33.12 16.43 24.51
N ARG A 22 32.99 16.00 25.78
CA ARG A 22 33.28 14.62 26.22
C ARG A 22 32.24 13.58 25.74
N SER A 23 31.20 14.02 25.04
CA SER A 23 30.10 13.21 24.53
C SER A 23 30.23 12.98 23.03
N GLY A 24 29.88 11.78 22.55
CA GLY A 24 29.80 11.48 21.12
C GLY A 24 28.75 12.33 20.38
N HIS A 25 28.91 12.42 19.06
CA HIS A 25 28.07 13.20 18.16
C HIS A 25 27.74 12.39 16.90
N TRP A 26 26.53 12.54 16.37
CA TRP A 26 26.11 11.92 15.11
C TRP A 26 26.44 12.80 13.92
N GLN A 27 27.35 12.34 13.06
CA GLN A 27 27.66 13.03 11.82
C GLN A 27 26.89 12.45 10.63
N SER A 28 26.09 13.27 9.96
CA SER A 28 25.49 12.92 8.67
C SER A 28 26.42 13.26 7.50
N ILE A 29 26.42 12.40 6.48
CA ILE A 29 27.16 12.58 5.24
C ILE A 29 26.17 12.43 4.09
N ASP A 30 26.11 13.43 3.20
CA ASP A 30 25.29 13.31 1.99
C ASP A 30 25.91 12.26 1.06
N PHE A 31 25.14 11.20 0.82
CA PHE A 31 25.53 10.03 0.04
C PHE A 31 24.71 9.88 -1.26
N LYS A 32 23.88 10.87 -1.60
CA LYS A 32 22.88 10.77 -2.67
C LYS A 32 23.45 10.37 -4.02
N HIS A 33 24.52 11.02 -4.46
CA HIS A 33 25.09 10.79 -5.81
C HIS A 33 25.71 9.40 -5.96
N VAL A 34 26.40 8.92 -4.91
CA VAL A 34 26.99 7.58 -4.90
C VAL A 34 25.88 6.53 -4.93
N LEU A 35 24.87 6.72 -4.08
CA LEU A 35 23.73 5.82 -4.00
C LEU A 35 22.94 5.74 -5.32
N GLN A 36 22.76 6.87 -6.03
CA GLN A 36 22.12 6.87 -7.35
C GLN A 36 22.87 6.02 -8.38
N ASN A 37 24.21 6.05 -8.36
CA ASN A 37 25.00 5.18 -9.23
C ASN A 37 24.93 3.73 -8.79
N TRP A 38 24.88 3.48 -7.49
CA TRP A 38 24.75 2.13 -6.95
C TRP A 38 23.41 1.49 -7.33
N PHE A 39 22.31 2.24 -7.28
CA PHE A 39 21.00 1.77 -7.75
C PHE A 39 20.96 1.43 -9.25
N LYS A 40 21.87 1.98 -10.08
CA LYS A 40 21.99 1.59 -11.49
C LYS A 40 22.69 0.24 -11.67
N GLN A 41 23.43 -0.24 -10.66
CA GLN A 41 24.20 -1.48 -10.69
C GLN A 41 23.94 -2.33 -9.43
N PRO A 42 22.72 -2.88 -9.28
CA PRO A 42 22.30 -3.56 -8.04
C PRO A 42 23.05 -4.87 -7.73
N HIS A 43 23.77 -5.43 -8.70
CA HIS A 43 24.47 -6.71 -8.55
C HIS A 43 25.84 -6.58 -7.86
N ASN A 44 26.37 -5.38 -7.72
CA ASN A 44 27.68 -5.15 -7.11
C ASN A 44 27.51 -4.56 -5.72
N ASN A 45 28.20 -5.09 -4.71
CA ASN A 45 28.35 -4.43 -3.41
C ASN A 45 29.69 -3.70 -3.40
N TRP A 46 29.67 -2.37 -3.26
CA TRP A 46 30.90 -1.56 -3.27
C TRP A 46 31.49 -1.31 -1.89
N GLY A 47 30.76 -1.67 -0.82
CA GLY A 47 31.19 -1.42 0.56
C GLY A 47 31.27 0.08 0.90
N ILE A 48 31.31 0.38 2.19
CA ILE A 48 31.57 1.73 2.70
C ILE A 48 32.58 1.58 3.83
N GLU A 49 33.72 2.23 3.66
CA GLU A 49 34.75 2.33 4.70
C GLU A 49 34.60 3.70 5.39
N ILE A 50 34.59 3.70 6.72
CA ILE A 50 34.43 4.90 7.54
C ILE A 50 35.61 4.96 8.50
N ASN A 51 36.47 5.95 8.29
CA ASN A 51 37.66 6.16 9.10
C ASN A 51 37.56 7.56 9.74
N ALA A 52 37.65 7.65 11.07
CA ALA A 52 37.55 8.93 11.79
C ALA A 52 38.65 9.06 12.85
N PHE A 53 39.81 9.59 12.44
CA PHE A 53 40.97 9.68 13.34
C PHE A 53 41.03 10.99 14.13
N ASP A 54 41.41 10.90 15.40
CA ASP A 54 41.84 12.04 16.22
C ASP A 54 43.28 12.49 15.84
N PRO A 55 43.79 13.63 16.36
CA PRO A 55 45.17 14.06 16.10
C PRO A 55 46.25 13.07 16.58
N ASN A 56 45.90 12.13 17.47
CA ASN A 56 46.79 11.10 17.98
C ASN A 56 46.74 9.81 17.15
N GLY A 57 45.86 9.74 16.14
CA GLY A 57 45.67 8.56 15.28
C GLY A 57 44.69 7.52 15.80
N ASN A 58 43.93 7.80 16.86
CA ASN A 58 42.88 6.90 17.37
C ASN A 58 41.63 6.98 16.50
N ASP A 59 41.09 5.84 16.07
CA ASP A 59 39.81 5.80 15.35
C ASP A 59 38.64 5.99 16.33
N LEU A 60 37.84 7.02 16.08
CA LEU A 60 36.68 7.43 16.85
C LEU A 60 35.37 6.93 16.22
N ALA A 61 35.42 6.37 15.00
CA ALA A 61 34.22 5.86 14.34
C ALA A 61 33.75 4.57 15.01
N VAL A 62 32.48 4.55 15.43
CA VAL A 62 31.85 3.32 15.92
C VAL A 62 31.50 2.46 14.72
N THR A 63 32.43 1.63 14.26
CA THR A 63 32.23 0.69 13.13
C THR A 63 32.07 -0.75 13.58
N SER A 64 32.59 -1.12 14.76
CA SER A 64 32.55 -2.48 15.30
C SER A 64 31.64 -2.59 16.54
N LEU A 65 31.12 -3.79 16.78
CA LEU A 65 30.22 -4.13 17.89
C LEU A 65 31.03 -4.27 19.19
N GLY A 66 31.42 -3.14 19.79
CA GLY A 66 31.95 -3.11 21.14
C GLY A 66 30.85 -3.13 22.22
N PRO A 67 31.13 -3.63 23.44
CA PRO A 67 30.20 -3.50 24.56
C PRO A 67 29.90 -2.01 24.82
N GLY A 68 28.61 -1.65 24.86
CA GLY A 68 28.15 -0.27 25.02
C GLY A 68 27.88 0.51 23.72
N ALA A 69 28.06 -0.11 22.55
CA ALA A 69 27.81 0.50 21.24
C ALA A 69 26.41 0.15 20.64
N GLU A 70 25.47 -0.33 21.45
CA GLU A 70 24.13 -0.68 20.98
C GLU A 70 23.39 0.54 20.41
N GLY A 71 22.93 0.44 19.16
CA GLY A 71 22.24 1.53 18.46
C GLY A 71 23.15 2.67 17.97
N LEU A 72 24.47 2.58 18.14
CA LEU A 72 25.45 3.56 17.64
C LEU A 72 26.10 3.17 16.31
N HIS A 73 25.62 2.08 15.68
CA HIS A 73 26.15 1.62 14.41
C HIS A 73 25.81 2.61 13.27
N PRO A 74 26.66 2.71 12.24
CA PRO A 74 26.35 3.51 11.07
C PRO A 74 25.08 2.97 10.40
N PHE A 75 24.24 3.88 9.91
CA PHE A 75 23.05 3.53 9.14
C PHE A 75 22.86 4.52 8.00
N MET A 76 22.09 4.11 7.00
CA MET A 76 21.78 4.95 5.85
C MET A 76 20.29 5.31 5.88
N GLU A 77 19.99 6.59 6.06
CA GLU A 77 18.63 7.11 5.90
C GLU A 77 18.30 7.28 4.41
N LEU A 78 17.23 6.64 3.95
CA LEU A 78 16.79 6.68 2.56
C LEU A 78 15.40 7.29 2.46
N ARG A 79 15.28 8.42 1.77
CA ARG A 79 13.99 9.03 1.42
C ARG A 79 13.67 8.75 -0.04
N VAL A 80 12.75 7.82 -0.25
CA VAL A 80 12.28 7.43 -1.59
C VAL A 80 10.88 7.98 -1.83
N LEU A 81 10.63 8.47 -3.04
CA LEU A 81 9.28 8.76 -3.50
C LEU A 81 8.69 7.47 -4.04
N GLU A 82 7.69 6.92 -3.35
CA GLU A 82 6.97 5.75 -3.84
C GLU A 82 6.14 6.12 -5.07
N ASN A 83 6.60 5.70 -6.24
CA ASN A 83 5.74 5.64 -7.41
C ASN A 83 4.82 4.44 -7.24
N ASN A 84 3.70 4.64 -6.53
CA ASN A 84 2.63 3.66 -6.40
C ASN A 84 1.99 3.41 -7.77
N LYS A 85 2.63 2.56 -8.58
CA LYS A 85 2.02 1.95 -9.75
C LYS A 85 0.85 1.14 -9.22
N ARG A 86 -0.38 1.64 -9.39
CA ARG A 86 -1.59 0.86 -9.10
C ARG A 86 -1.52 -0.40 -9.94
N SER A 87 -1.13 -1.51 -9.33
CA SER A 87 -1.41 -2.83 -9.88
C SER A 87 -2.92 -2.94 -10.07
N ARG A 88 -3.35 -3.47 -11.22
CA ARG A 88 -4.76 -3.82 -11.42
C ARG A 88 -5.12 -4.80 -10.32
N ARG A 89 -5.83 -4.32 -9.29
CA ARG A 89 -6.31 -5.18 -8.19
C ARG A 89 -7.14 -6.30 -8.81
N ASN A 90 -7.05 -7.50 -8.24
CA ASN A 90 -7.86 -8.66 -8.62
C ASN A 90 -9.29 -8.22 -8.90
N LEU A 91 -9.78 -8.54 -10.10
CA LEU A 91 -11.16 -8.29 -10.51
C LEU A 91 -12.06 -8.99 -9.50
N GLY A 92 -13.07 -8.28 -8.99
CA GLY A 92 -14.11 -8.93 -8.19
C GLY A 92 -14.79 -10.01 -9.04
N LEU A 93 -15.35 -11.03 -8.40
CA LEU A 93 -16.13 -12.04 -9.11
C LEU A 93 -17.42 -11.39 -9.63
N ASP A 94 -17.67 -11.56 -10.93
CA ASP A 94 -18.90 -11.16 -11.61
C ASP A 94 -19.66 -12.44 -12.00
N CYS A 95 -20.86 -12.62 -11.47
CA CYS A 95 -21.67 -13.81 -11.63
C CYS A 95 -22.94 -13.49 -12.39
N ASP A 96 -23.37 -14.45 -13.21
CA ASP A 96 -24.68 -14.40 -13.84
C ASP A 96 -25.75 -15.01 -12.91
N GLU A 97 -27.02 -14.76 -13.23
CA GLU A 97 -28.17 -15.20 -12.43
C GLU A 97 -28.27 -16.74 -12.27
N HIS A 98 -27.72 -17.47 -13.24
CA HIS A 98 -27.68 -18.94 -13.25
C HIS A 98 -26.39 -19.52 -12.64
N SER A 99 -25.51 -18.67 -12.12
CA SER A 99 -24.23 -19.12 -11.55
C SER A 99 -24.46 -19.90 -10.25
N THR A 100 -23.84 -21.07 -10.12
CA THR A 100 -23.82 -21.89 -8.90
C THR A 100 -22.74 -21.47 -7.91
N GLU A 101 -22.12 -20.30 -8.13
CA GLU A 101 -21.08 -19.77 -7.24
C GLU A 101 -21.66 -19.46 -5.85
N SER A 102 -21.04 -20.02 -4.82
CA SER A 102 -21.45 -19.82 -3.42
C SER A 102 -20.69 -18.70 -2.75
N ARG A 103 -19.52 -18.31 -3.28
CA ARG A 103 -18.69 -17.23 -2.74
C ARG A 103 -19.27 -15.86 -3.04
N CYS A 104 -18.83 -14.85 -2.29
CA CYS A 104 -19.21 -13.46 -2.51
C CYS A 104 -18.93 -13.00 -3.96
N CYS A 105 -19.99 -12.62 -4.64
CA CYS A 105 -19.99 -12.28 -6.06
C CYS A 105 -20.92 -11.09 -6.36
N ARG A 106 -20.64 -10.39 -7.46
CA ARG A 106 -21.51 -9.33 -7.98
C ARG A 106 -22.46 -9.92 -9.01
N TYR A 107 -23.76 -9.69 -8.82
CA TYR A 107 -24.82 -10.14 -9.71
C TYR A 107 -25.47 -8.96 -10.44
N PRO A 108 -25.91 -9.13 -11.70
CA PRO A 108 -26.58 -8.09 -12.45
C PRO A 108 -27.97 -7.81 -11.84
N LEU A 109 -28.30 -6.53 -11.69
CA LEU A 109 -29.64 -6.07 -11.32
C LEU A 109 -29.91 -4.77 -12.08
N THR A 110 -31.00 -4.75 -12.85
CA THR A 110 -31.46 -3.55 -13.53
C THR A 110 -32.62 -2.96 -12.77
N VAL A 111 -32.47 -1.71 -12.36
CA VAL A 111 -33.55 -0.93 -11.73
C VAL A 111 -34.31 -0.20 -12.83
N ASP A 112 -35.62 -0.33 -12.82
CA ASP A 112 -36.55 0.34 -13.72
C ASP A 112 -37.47 1.27 -12.93
N PHE A 113 -37.29 2.58 -13.10
CA PHE A 113 -38.08 3.57 -12.39
C PHE A 113 -39.51 3.67 -12.93
N GLU A 114 -39.74 3.34 -14.21
CA GLU A 114 -41.08 3.33 -14.79
C GLU A 114 -41.91 2.18 -14.21
N ALA A 115 -41.28 1.02 -13.97
CA ALA A 115 -41.92 -0.11 -13.33
C ALA A 115 -42.35 0.18 -11.87
N PHE A 116 -41.63 1.07 -11.18
CA PHE A 116 -42.00 1.53 -9.83
C PHE A 116 -43.04 2.67 -9.83
N GLY A 117 -43.45 3.18 -11.00
CA GLY A 117 -44.31 4.35 -11.10
C GLY A 117 -43.64 5.64 -10.63
N TRP A 118 -42.32 5.72 -10.70
CA TRP A 118 -41.54 6.89 -10.28
C TRP A 118 -41.41 7.89 -11.43
N ASP A 119 -42.54 8.49 -11.82
CA ASP A 119 -42.63 9.45 -12.93
C ASP A 119 -41.88 10.76 -12.66
N TRP A 120 -41.58 11.03 -11.39
CA TRP A 120 -40.76 12.17 -10.96
C TRP A 120 -39.31 12.07 -11.44
N ILE A 121 -38.83 10.87 -11.84
CA ILE A 121 -37.52 10.69 -12.48
C ILE A 121 -37.67 10.81 -14.00
N ILE A 122 -37.05 11.85 -14.55
CA ILE A 122 -37.05 12.12 -16.00
C ILE A 122 -36.02 11.23 -16.69
N ALA A 123 -34.80 11.15 -16.15
CA ALA A 123 -33.73 10.29 -16.70
C ALA A 123 -32.67 9.91 -15.63
N PRO A 124 -32.02 8.73 -15.75
CA PRO A 124 -32.34 7.64 -16.66
C PRO A 124 -33.63 6.93 -16.24
N LYS A 125 -34.33 6.30 -17.19
CA LYS A 125 -35.52 5.47 -16.88
C LYS A 125 -35.13 4.11 -16.30
N ARG A 126 -34.02 3.56 -16.78
CA ARG A 126 -33.43 2.29 -16.32
C ARG A 126 -31.94 2.43 -16.11
N TYR A 127 -31.39 1.76 -15.10
CA TYR A 127 -29.94 1.67 -14.91
C TYR A 127 -29.52 0.33 -14.28
N LYS A 128 -28.27 -0.07 -14.51
CA LYS A 128 -27.69 -1.31 -13.94
C LYS A 128 -27.11 -1.01 -12.56
N ALA A 129 -27.86 -1.34 -11.51
CA ALA A 129 -27.42 -1.16 -10.13
C ALA A 129 -26.43 -2.26 -9.70
N ASN A 130 -26.71 -3.50 -10.09
CA ASN A 130 -26.04 -4.71 -9.59
C ASN A 130 -26.22 -4.87 -8.06
N TYR A 131 -25.92 -6.06 -7.54
CA TYR A 131 -25.94 -6.33 -6.11
C TYR A 131 -24.88 -7.35 -5.71
N CYS A 132 -24.55 -7.39 -4.42
CA CYS A 132 -23.62 -8.35 -3.86
C CYS A 132 -24.38 -9.48 -3.17
N SER A 133 -24.00 -10.72 -3.46
CA SER A 133 -24.56 -11.90 -2.82
C SER A 133 -23.52 -13.02 -2.78
N GLY A 134 -23.68 -13.93 -1.82
CA GLY A 134 -22.78 -15.05 -1.60
C GLY A 134 -22.24 -15.10 -0.18
N GLN A 135 -21.48 -16.16 0.10
CA GLN A 135 -20.90 -16.46 1.40
C GLN A 135 -19.46 -15.94 1.47
N CYS A 136 -19.08 -15.55 2.68
CA CYS A 136 -17.74 -15.11 3.02
C CYS A 136 -17.23 -16.00 4.13
N GLU A 137 -16.19 -16.77 3.85
CA GLU A 137 -15.54 -17.65 4.81
C GLU A 137 -14.69 -16.85 5.79
N TYR A 138 -14.53 -17.37 7.01
CA TYR A 138 -13.56 -16.83 7.94
C TYR A 138 -12.15 -17.19 7.50
N MET A 139 -11.24 -16.23 7.56
CA MET A 139 -9.82 -16.45 7.33
C MET A 139 -9.05 -16.18 8.61
N PHE A 140 -8.31 -17.18 9.09
CA PHE A 140 -7.45 -17.07 10.27
C PHE A 140 -5.99 -17.23 9.87
N MET A 141 -5.14 -16.34 10.38
CA MET A 141 -3.69 -16.46 10.21
C MET A 141 -3.11 -17.35 11.30
N GLN A 142 -2.67 -18.54 10.93
CA GLN A 142 -1.97 -19.46 11.80
C GLN A 142 -0.48 -19.16 11.79
N LYS A 143 0.18 -19.25 12.96
CA LYS A 143 1.62 -18.98 13.10
C LYS A 143 2.48 -20.24 13.21
N TYR A 144 1.87 -21.38 13.52
CA TYR A 144 2.55 -22.67 13.72
C TYR A 144 1.97 -23.73 12.79
N PRO A 145 2.78 -24.65 12.22
CA PRO A 145 4.25 -24.72 12.28
C PRO A 145 4.94 -23.70 11.35
N HIS A 146 4.19 -23.11 10.42
CA HIS A 146 4.60 -22.00 9.58
C HIS A 146 3.40 -21.07 9.36
N THR A 147 3.65 -19.84 8.89
CA THR A 147 2.58 -18.88 8.61
C THR A 147 1.72 -19.34 7.44
N HIS A 148 0.44 -19.64 7.70
CA HIS A 148 -0.52 -20.03 6.69
C HIS A 148 -1.93 -19.48 7.03
N LEU A 149 -2.80 -19.45 6.02
CA LEU A 149 -4.20 -19.07 6.21
C LEU A 149 -5.06 -20.33 6.29
N VAL A 150 -5.95 -20.37 7.28
CA VAL A 150 -6.98 -21.40 7.42
C VAL A 150 -8.33 -20.79 7.10
N GLN A 151 -9.07 -21.45 6.23
CA GLN A 151 -10.44 -21.09 5.85
C GLN A 151 -11.43 -21.90 6.68
N GLN A 152 -12.46 -21.24 7.20
CA GLN A 152 -13.57 -21.89 7.88
C GLN A 152 -14.89 -21.39 7.28
N ALA A 153 -15.74 -22.34 6.91
CA ALA A 153 -17.07 -22.05 6.39
C ALA A 153 -17.86 -21.19 7.38
N ASN A 154 -18.50 -20.13 6.87
CA ASN A 154 -19.30 -19.22 7.67
C ASN A 154 -20.80 -19.60 7.53
N PRO A 155 -21.40 -20.26 8.53
CA PRO A 155 -22.82 -20.60 8.46
C PRO A 155 -23.68 -19.33 8.45
N ARG A 156 -24.82 -19.40 7.75
CA ARG A 156 -25.77 -18.27 7.63
C ARG A 156 -26.18 -17.77 9.03
N GLY A 157 -26.13 -16.46 9.24
CA GLY A 157 -26.55 -15.83 10.50
C GLY A 157 -25.47 -15.77 11.60
N SER A 158 -24.24 -16.19 11.30
CA SER A 158 -23.09 -16.00 12.20
C SER A 158 -22.51 -14.58 12.08
N ALA A 159 -21.85 -14.09 13.12
CA ALA A 159 -21.22 -12.75 13.21
C ALA A 159 -19.92 -12.63 12.37
N GLY A 160 -19.91 -13.23 11.18
CA GLY A 160 -18.74 -13.34 10.33
C GLY A 160 -18.65 -12.25 9.26
N PRO A 161 -17.63 -12.33 8.39
CA PRO A 161 -17.52 -11.41 7.27
C PRO A 161 -18.77 -11.53 6.39
N CYS A 162 -19.25 -10.40 5.91
CA CYS A 162 -20.42 -10.29 5.06
C CYS A 162 -20.03 -9.90 3.63
N CYS A 163 -20.80 -10.36 2.64
CA CYS A 163 -20.60 -9.97 1.25
C CYS A 163 -21.19 -8.57 1.03
N THR A 164 -20.34 -7.56 0.86
CA THR A 164 -20.74 -6.14 0.76
C THR A 164 -20.12 -5.44 -0.45
N PRO A 165 -20.71 -4.32 -0.92
CA PRO A 165 -20.08 -3.48 -1.94
C PRO A 165 -18.80 -2.83 -1.42
N THR A 166 -17.65 -3.15 -2.02
CA THR A 166 -16.35 -2.54 -1.69
C THR A 166 -15.99 -1.38 -2.61
N LYS A 167 -16.73 -1.22 -3.71
CA LYS A 167 -16.63 -0.06 -4.60
C LYS A 167 -18.00 0.20 -5.22
N MET A 168 -18.41 1.46 -5.18
CA MET A 168 -19.63 1.91 -5.82
C MET A 168 -19.37 3.13 -6.69
N SER A 169 -20.10 3.20 -7.80
CA SER A 169 -20.11 4.34 -8.72
C SER A 169 -21.40 5.15 -8.57
N PRO A 170 -21.31 6.47 -8.82
CA PRO A 170 -22.46 7.34 -8.86
C PRO A 170 -23.23 7.19 -10.18
N ILE A 171 -24.48 7.67 -10.21
CA ILE A 171 -25.21 7.95 -11.45
C ILE A 171 -25.54 9.43 -11.55
N TYR A 172 -25.71 9.92 -12.78
CA TYR A 172 -26.34 11.22 -13.01
C TYR A 172 -27.84 11.02 -13.16
N MET A 173 -28.62 11.88 -12.52
CA MET A 173 -30.08 11.79 -12.49
C MET A 173 -30.70 13.15 -12.75
N LEU A 174 -31.75 13.16 -13.56
CA LEU A 174 -32.62 14.29 -13.86
C LEU A 174 -34.00 13.98 -13.27
N TYR A 175 -34.46 14.77 -12.30
CA TYR A 175 -35.69 14.47 -11.56
C TYR A 175 -36.40 15.74 -11.06
N PHE A 176 -37.69 15.62 -10.74
CA PHE A 176 -38.47 16.67 -10.09
C PHE A 176 -38.30 16.61 -8.57
N ASN A 177 -38.03 17.76 -7.94
CA ASN A 177 -38.08 17.88 -6.47
C ASN A 177 -39.51 18.11 -5.97
N ASP A 178 -39.69 18.17 -4.64
CA ASP A 178 -41.00 18.42 -4.02
C ASP A 178 -41.63 19.77 -4.41
N LYS A 179 -40.83 20.70 -4.95
CA LYS A 179 -41.27 22.02 -5.45
C LYS A 179 -41.54 22.02 -6.96
N GLN A 180 -41.60 20.84 -7.60
CA GLN A 180 -41.79 20.66 -9.05
C GLN A 180 -40.72 21.35 -9.91
N GLN A 181 -39.53 21.56 -9.36
CA GLN A 181 -38.37 22.07 -10.10
C GLN A 181 -37.54 20.90 -10.62
N ILE A 182 -37.02 21.05 -11.84
CA ILE A 182 -36.15 20.05 -12.46
C ILE A 182 -34.73 20.21 -11.91
N ILE A 183 -34.20 19.14 -11.32
CA ILE A 183 -32.84 19.06 -10.79
C ILE A 183 -32.04 18.06 -11.61
N TYR A 184 -30.85 18.47 -12.06
CA TYR A 184 -29.82 17.59 -12.58
C TYR A 184 -28.72 17.43 -11.54
N GLY A 185 -28.48 16.20 -11.10
CA GLY A 185 -27.57 15.92 -9.99
C GLY A 185 -26.81 14.61 -10.15
N LYS A 186 -25.78 14.46 -9.33
CA LYS A 186 -24.96 13.25 -9.24
C LYS A 186 -25.28 12.56 -7.92
N ILE A 187 -25.87 11.37 -7.98
CA ILE A 187 -26.24 10.59 -6.80
C ILE A 187 -25.14 9.55 -6.53
N PRO A 188 -24.40 9.64 -5.41
CA PRO A 188 -23.34 8.71 -5.07
C PRO A 188 -23.88 7.34 -4.63
N GLY A 189 -23.09 6.29 -4.78
CA GLY A 189 -23.41 4.97 -4.21
C GLY A 189 -24.58 4.25 -4.88
N MET A 190 -24.80 4.45 -6.18
CA MET A 190 -25.96 3.89 -6.88
C MET A 190 -25.66 2.62 -7.67
N VAL A 191 -24.42 2.44 -8.14
CA VAL A 191 -23.99 1.26 -8.91
C VAL A 191 -22.93 0.50 -8.12
N VAL A 192 -23.14 -0.80 -7.91
CA VAL A 192 -22.13 -1.69 -7.35
C VAL A 192 -21.11 -2.03 -8.43
N ASP A 193 -19.87 -1.56 -8.25
CA ASP A 193 -18.75 -1.85 -9.14
C ASP A 193 -18.01 -3.12 -8.71
N ARG A 194 -17.96 -3.39 -7.41
CA ARG A 194 -17.20 -4.51 -6.85
C ARG A 194 -17.75 -4.95 -5.52
N CYS A 195 -17.88 -6.27 -5.34
CA CYS A 195 -18.20 -6.91 -4.07
C CYS A 195 -16.95 -7.44 -3.36
N GLY A 196 -17.04 -7.65 -2.07
CA GLY A 196 -15.99 -8.28 -1.27
C GLY A 196 -16.48 -8.66 0.12
N CYS A 197 -15.63 -9.40 0.85
CA CYS A 197 -15.91 -9.82 2.22
C CYS A 197 -15.35 -8.81 3.21
N SER A 198 -16.20 -8.28 4.08
CA SER A 198 -15.87 -7.29 5.12
C SER A 198 -16.52 -7.64 6.45
#